data_AF-A0AAU1ZEK6-F1
#
_entry.id   AF-A0AAU1ZEK6-F1
#
_cell.length_a   1.000
_cell.length_b   1.000
_cell.length_c   1.000
_cell.angle_alpha   90.00
_cell.angle_beta   90.00
_cell.angle_gamma   90.00
#
_symmetry.space_group_name_H-M   'P 1'
#
loop_
_entity.id
_entity.type
_entity.pdbx_description
1 polymer ?
#
loop_
_entity_poly.entity_id
_entity_poly.type
_entity_poly.pdbx_seq_one_letter_code
_entity_poly.pdbx_strand_id
1 'polypeptide(L)'
;MATPLPADRFVAALRAEGVTVVEHPGWRTHNRNHAGTWGPVVGVMIHHTVSTGTASSVEMCFNGYEGLPGPLCHGVIAKDGTVHLVGSGRANHAGGGDPSVLQAVVTETYGVRPPAPREHQGSSNAVDGNARFYGFECVNLGNGTDPWPAAQLDAIERVSAALCRAHEWGAKSVIGHLEWSDWKSDPKGFAMPGLRDRVQNRLAAAPVKNPPAAKPTPGNPASGKPAAPRYQPFPGTSFFRKETSSPIITAMGRRLVAEGCSAYTVGPGPRWSEADRRSYAKWQHKLGFRGSDADGMPGAASWSALKVPYTK
;
A
#
# COMPACT_ATOMS: atom_id res chain seq x y z
N MET A 1 -4.79 18.61 16.07
CA MET A 1 -4.85 17.19 16.49
C MET A 1 -6.30 16.76 16.48
N ALA A 2 -6.65 15.60 15.91
CA ALA A 2 -8.05 15.25 15.65
C ALA A 2 -8.69 14.37 16.73
N THR A 3 -9.99 14.52 16.93
CA THR A 3 -10.77 13.61 17.79
C THR A 3 -10.92 12.27 17.10
N PRO A 4 -10.71 11.13 17.80
CA PRO A 4 -10.87 9.83 17.16
C PRO A 4 -12.29 9.57 16.65
N LEU A 5 -12.41 8.81 15.56
CA LEU A 5 -13.71 8.44 15.01
C LEU A 5 -14.40 7.41 15.91
N PRO A 6 -15.69 7.60 16.24
CA PRO A 6 -16.53 6.53 16.74
C PRO A 6 -16.57 5.34 15.76
N ALA A 7 -16.78 4.13 16.26
CA ALA A 7 -16.71 2.90 15.45
C ALA A 7 -17.56 2.96 14.18
N ASP A 8 -18.80 3.46 14.26
CA ASP A 8 -19.69 3.54 13.09
C ASP A 8 -19.19 4.57 12.06
N ARG A 9 -18.61 5.68 12.51
CA ARG A 9 -17.98 6.67 11.62
C ARG A 9 -16.72 6.12 10.98
N PHE A 10 -15.96 5.30 11.70
CA PHE A 10 -14.78 4.62 11.16
C PHE A 10 -15.18 3.65 10.03
N VAL A 11 -16.15 2.76 10.26
CA VAL A 11 -16.65 1.85 9.21
C VAL A 11 -17.21 2.63 8.02
N ALA A 12 -18.00 3.67 8.27
CA ALA A 12 -18.59 4.48 7.23
C ALA A 12 -17.52 5.17 6.36
N ALA A 13 -16.46 5.70 6.97
CA ALA A 13 -15.34 6.31 6.25
C ALA A 13 -14.64 5.29 5.34
N LEU A 14 -14.34 4.10 5.86
CA LEU A 14 -13.70 3.03 5.07
C LEU A 14 -14.58 2.59 3.88
N ARG A 15 -15.88 2.35 4.13
CA ARG A 15 -16.82 1.96 3.08
C ARG A 15 -17.01 3.06 2.02
N ALA A 16 -17.01 4.33 2.42
CA ALA A 16 -17.11 5.46 1.50
C ALA A 16 -15.90 5.56 0.55
N GLU A 17 -14.73 5.08 0.97
CA GLU A 17 -13.52 4.99 0.13
C GLU A 17 -13.43 3.64 -0.62
N GLY A 18 -14.50 2.83 -0.59
CA GLY A 18 -14.63 1.58 -1.31
C GLY A 18 -13.82 0.42 -0.72
N VAL A 19 -13.54 0.44 0.59
CA VAL A 19 -12.88 -0.67 1.28
C VAL A 19 -13.86 -1.84 1.45
N THR A 20 -13.42 -3.05 1.10
CA THR A 20 -14.11 -4.29 1.45
C THR A 20 -13.88 -4.60 2.92
N VAL A 21 -14.83 -4.20 3.77
CA VAL A 21 -14.74 -4.34 5.22
C VAL A 21 -15.40 -5.63 5.70
N VAL A 22 -14.67 -6.43 6.47
CA VAL A 22 -15.18 -7.51 7.32
C VAL A 22 -15.04 -7.09 8.77
N GLU A 23 -16.07 -7.31 9.57
CA GLU A 23 -16.11 -6.87 10.96
C GLU A 23 -15.96 -8.09 11.87
N HIS A 24 -14.83 -8.17 12.59
CA HIS A 24 -14.63 -9.27 13.54
C HIS A 24 -15.60 -9.13 14.72
N PRO A 25 -16.29 -10.19 15.17
CA PRO A 25 -17.16 -10.11 16.34
C PRO A 25 -16.47 -9.43 17.53
N GLY A 26 -17.14 -8.46 18.16
CA GLY A 26 -16.62 -7.72 19.33
C GLY A 26 -15.67 -6.55 19.03
N TRP A 27 -15.23 -6.33 17.78
CA TRP A 27 -14.20 -5.31 17.47
C TRP A 27 -14.54 -3.87 17.92
N ARG A 28 -15.83 -3.51 17.91
CA ARG A 28 -16.33 -2.15 18.24
C ARG A 28 -16.09 -1.72 19.68
N THR A 29 -15.86 -2.67 20.58
CA THR A 29 -15.58 -2.43 22.00
C THR A 29 -14.22 -3.00 22.40
N HIS A 30 -13.53 -3.68 21.48
CA HIS A 30 -12.23 -4.28 21.76
C HIS A 30 -11.13 -3.23 21.65
N ASN A 31 -10.56 -2.86 22.80
CA ASN A 31 -9.62 -1.75 22.93
C ASN A 31 -8.73 -1.87 24.18
N ARG A 32 -7.67 -1.07 24.21
CA ARG A 32 -6.72 -0.91 25.33
C ARG A 32 -6.88 0.44 26.02
N ASN A 33 -8.05 1.09 25.98
CA ASN A 33 -8.24 2.43 26.56
C ASN A 33 -7.98 2.48 28.08
N HIS A 34 -8.11 1.35 28.78
CA HIS A 34 -7.76 1.25 30.20
C HIS A 34 -6.24 1.32 30.45
N ALA A 35 -5.42 1.07 29.43
CA ALA A 35 -3.95 1.13 29.52
C ALA A 35 -3.39 2.53 29.20
N GLY A 36 -4.22 3.45 28.69
CA GLY A 36 -3.79 4.82 28.38
C GLY A 36 -4.80 5.56 27.51
N THR A 37 -4.58 6.85 27.34
CA THR A 37 -5.44 7.72 26.54
C THR A 37 -5.53 7.25 25.10
N TRP A 38 -6.69 7.42 24.49
CA TRP A 38 -6.86 7.32 23.05
C TRP A 38 -7.09 8.72 22.47
N GLY A 39 -6.11 9.18 21.70
CA GLY A 39 -6.14 10.47 21.05
C GLY A 39 -5.54 11.64 21.86
N PRO A 40 -5.58 12.85 21.28
CA PRO A 40 -5.99 13.09 19.90
C PRO A 40 -5.07 12.38 18.89
N VAL A 41 -5.68 11.92 17.80
CA VAL A 41 -5.03 11.13 16.75
C VAL A 41 -4.43 12.03 15.67
N VAL A 42 -3.44 11.50 14.96
CA VAL A 42 -2.58 12.29 14.04
C VAL A 42 -2.37 11.62 12.69
N GLY A 43 -2.63 10.32 12.56
CA GLY A 43 -2.33 9.64 11.33
C GLY A 43 -2.63 8.15 11.31
N VAL A 44 -2.17 7.53 10.24
CA VAL A 44 -2.30 6.10 9.93
C VAL A 44 -0.92 5.47 9.93
N MET A 45 -0.78 4.31 10.57
CA MET A 45 0.46 3.56 10.63
C MET A 45 0.30 2.20 9.96
N ILE A 46 1.15 1.93 8.97
CA ILE A 46 1.15 0.67 8.22
C ILE A 46 2.21 -0.27 8.77
N HIS A 47 1.81 -1.51 9.01
CA HIS A 47 2.64 -2.60 9.52
C HIS A 47 2.60 -3.80 8.57
N HIS A 48 3.53 -4.73 8.73
CA HIS A 48 3.32 -6.11 8.29
C HIS A 48 3.29 -7.05 9.50
N THR A 49 2.50 -8.11 9.39
CA THR A 49 2.20 -8.99 10.53
C THR A 49 3.31 -9.98 10.90
N VAL A 50 4.28 -10.22 10.00
CA VAL A 50 5.26 -11.33 10.10
C VAL A 50 4.54 -12.68 10.22
N SER A 51 3.42 -12.82 9.53
CA SER A 51 2.56 -14.01 9.59
C SER A 51 2.08 -14.42 8.21
N THR A 52 1.39 -15.56 8.16
CA THR A 52 0.70 -16.06 6.98
C THR A 52 -0.71 -16.52 7.34
N GLY A 53 -1.58 -16.62 6.33
CA GLY A 53 -2.99 -16.98 6.47
C GLY A 53 -3.83 -15.82 7.01
N THR A 54 -4.94 -15.53 6.35
CA THR A 54 -5.82 -14.42 6.77
C THR A 54 -6.45 -14.70 8.13
N ALA A 55 -7.09 -15.86 8.33
CA ALA A 55 -7.80 -16.16 9.57
C ALA A 55 -6.86 -16.16 10.79
N SER A 56 -5.72 -16.83 10.71
CA SER A 56 -4.71 -16.86 11.78
C SER A 56 -4.16 -15.47 12.12
N SER A 57 -3.94 -14.62 11.11
CA SER A 57 -3.43 -13.25 11.31
C SER A 57 -4.50 -12.35 11.94
N VAL A 58 -5.77 -12.50 11.55
CA VAL A 58 -6.89 -11.79 12.14
C VAL A 58 -7.06 -12.16 13.61
N GLU A 59 -7.07 -13.45 13.94
CA GLU A 59 -7.17 -13.92 15.32
C GLU A 59 -5.97 -13.49 16.17
N MET A 60 -4.75 -13.53 15.64
CA MET A 60 -3.56 -13.04 16.33
C MET A 60 -3.66 -11.55 16.60
N CYS A 61 -4.12 -10.75 15.63
CA CYS A 61 -4.27 -9.31 15.84
C CYS A 61 -5.43 -8.95 16.77
N PHE A 62 -6.49 -9.77 16.79
CA PHE A 62 -7.61 -9.59 17.72
C PHE A 62 -7.20 -9.97 19.14
N ASN A 63 -6.72 -11.19 19.36
CA ASN A 63 -6.42 -11.71 20.70
C ASN A 63 -5.10 -11.16 21.27
N GLY A 64 -4.12 -10.88 20.41
CA GLY A 64 -2.73 -10.70 20.81
C GLY A 64 -2.06 -12.03 21.15
N TYR A 65 -0.98 -11.96 21.91
CA TYR A 65 -0.24 -13.13 22.39
C TYR A 65 0.38 -12.84 23.76
N GLU A 66 1.02 -13.84 24.36
CA GLU A 66 1.69 -13.70 25.65
C GLU A 66 2.75 -12.58 25.61
N GLY A 67 2.60 -11.58 26.49
CA GLY A 67 3.46 -10.39 26.52
C GLY A 67 3.00 -9.22 25.65
N LEU A 68 2.04 -9.41 24.72
CA LEU A 68 1.42 -8.33 23.96
C LEU A 68 -0.08 -8.58 23.75
N PRO A 69 -0.94 -8.17 24.71
CA PRO A 69 -2.38 -8.40 24.60
C PRO A 69 -2.99 -7.55 23.48
N GLY A 70 -3.99 -8.11 22.80
CA GLY A 70 -4.71 -7.43 21.73
C GLY A 70 -5.66 -6.32 22.21
N PRO A 71 -6.25 -5.55 21.28
CA PRO A 71 -6.00 -5.64 19.84
C PRO A 71 -4.61 -5.10 19.45
N LEU A 72 -3.98 -5.73 18.45
CA LEU A 72 -2.67 -5.34 17.90
C LEU A 72 -2.77 -4.34 16.74
N CYS A 73 -3.98 -3.96 16.34
CA CYS A 73 -4.24 -2.95 15.33
C CYS A 73 -5.74 -2.60 15.31
N HIS A 74 -6.13 -1.66 14.44
CA HIS A 74 -7.53 -1.35 14.19
C HIS A 74 -8.10 -2.26 13.09
N GLY A 75 -7.27 -2.63 12.11
CA GLY A 75 -7.67 -3.59 11.07
C GLY A 75 -6.51 -4.36 10.46
N VAL A 76 -6.82 -5.58 10.01
CA VAL A 76 -5.90 -6.48 9.31
C VAL A 76 -6.23 -6.47 7.82
N ILE A 77 -5.23 -6.26 6.96
CA ILE A 77 -5.37 -6.23 5.51
C ILE A 77 -4.85 -7.54 4.91
N ALA A 78 -5.77 -8.36 4.43
CA ALA A 78 -5.49 -9.64 3.80
C ALA A 78 -4.85 -9.47 2.39
N LYS A 79 -4.24 -10.54 1.89
CA LYS A 79 -3.58 -10.56 0.56
C LYS A 79 -4.53 -10.23 -0.59
N ASP A 80 -5.82 -10.53 -0.44
CA ASP A 80 -6.88 -10.25 -1.42
C ASP A 80 -7.44 -8.82 -1.33
N GLY A 81 -6.96 -8.00 -0.39
CA GLY A 81 -7.44 -6.63 -0.16
C GLY A 81 -8.62 -6.50 0.80
N THR A 82 -9.10 -7.61 1.38
CA THR A 82 -10.13 -7.56 2.43
C THR A 82 -9.55 -6.95 3.71
N VAL A 83 -10.29 -6.03 4.34
CA VAL A 83 -9.90 -5.37 5.59
C VAL A 83 -10.77 -5.88 6.74
N HIS A 84 -10.17 -6.60 7.67
CA HIS A 84 -10.82 -7.15 8.85
C HIS A 84 -10.64 -6.20 10.03
N LEU A 85 -11.71 -5.58 10.52
CA LEU A 85 -11.66 -4.72 11.70
C LEU A 85 -11.61 -5.57 12.96
N VAL A 86 -10.57 -5.37 13.78
CA VAL A 86 -10.29 -6.18 14.97
C VAL A 86 -10.23 -5.34 16.25
N GLY A 87 -10.10 -4.02 16.13
CA GLY A 87 -10.01 -3.13 17.28
C GLY A 87 -10.58 -1.76 17.00
N SER A 88 -11.00 -1.10 18.06
CA SER A 88 -11.39 0.31 18.08
C SER A 88 -10.68 0.98 19.26
N GLY A 89 -10.56 2.30 19.30
CA GLY A 89 -9.83 2.94 20.40
C GLY A 89 -8.33 2.64 20.39
N ARG A 90 -7.66 2.78 21.54
CA ARG A 90 -6.23 2.48 21.69
C ARG A 90 -5.96 1.00 21.38
N ALA A 91 -4.98 0.72 20.51
CA ALA A 91 -4.49 -0.62 20.21
C ALA A 91 -2.97 -0.74 20.48
N ASN A 92 -2.47 -1.93 20.72
CA ASN A 92 -1.04 -2.19 21.00
C ASN A 92 -0.29 -2.47 19.69
N HIS A 93 0.10 -1.43 18.96
CA HIS A 93 0.67 -1.57 17.61
C HIS A 93 1.94 -0.73 17.38
N ALA A 94 1.91 0.56 17.73
CA ALA A 94 3.01 1.50 17.44
C ALA A 94 4.09 1.49 18.53
N GLY A 95 3.71 1.22 19.78
CA GLY A 95 4.62 1.39 20.92
C GLY A 95 5.15 2.83 21.05
N GLY A 96 6.25 2.97 21.78
CA GLY A 96 7.02 4.21 21.88
C GLY A 96 7.81 4.51 20.60
N GLY A 97 7.87 5.78 20.21
CA GLY A 97 8.70 6.23 19.09
C GLY A 97 9.14 7.69 19.24
N ASP A 98 9.72 8.23 18.17
CA ASP A 98 10.46 9.50 18.22
C ASP A 98 9.53 10.73 18.22
N PRO A 99 9.65 11.64 19.21
CA PRO A 99 8.82 12.84 19.29
C PRO A 99 9.00 13.79 18.10
N SER A 100 10.18 13.81 17.46
CA SER A 100 10.42 14.61 16.27
C SER A 100 9.66 14.06 15.05
N VAL A 101 9.50 12.74 14.94
CA VAL A 101 8.63 12.12 13.94
C VAL A 101 7.17 12.47 14.22
N LEU A 102 6.73 12.36 15.48
CA LEU A 102 5.36 12.72 15.87
C LEU A 102 5.05 14.15 15.46
N GLN A 103 5.93 15.08 15.81
CA GLN A 103 5.76 16.50 15.48
C GLN A 103 5.69 16.71 13.97
N ALA A 104 6.58 16.08 13.20
CA ALA A 104 6.61 16.21 11.75
C ALA A 104 5.33 15.67 11.07
N VAL A 105 4.74 14.60 11.62
CA VAL A 105 3.46 14.07 11.16
C VAL A 105 2.31 15.01 11.51
N VAL A 106 2.27 15.52 12.75
CA VAL A 106 1.24 16.47 13.20
C VAL A 106 1.21 17.74 12.34
N THR A 107 2.37 18.23 11.92
CA THR A 107 2.47 19.44 11.11
C THR A 107 2.48 19.17 9.60
N GLU A 108 2.60 17.91 9.18
CA GLU A 108 2.76 17.50 7.77
C GLU A 108 3.87 18.27 7.02
N THR A 109 4.92 18.69 7.72
CA THR A 109 5.98 19.58 7.16
C THR A 109 7.19 18.83 6.61
N TYR A 110 7.33 17.53 6.88
CA TYR A 110 8.48 16.78 6.38
C TYR A 110 8.46 16.65 4.84
N GLY A 111 9.62 16.41 4.24
CA GLY A 111 9.76 16.20 2.80
C GLY A 111 9.25 14.83 2.35
N VAL A 112 10.15 14.03 1.78
CA VAL A 112 9.83 12.69 1.27
C VAL A 112 9.59 11.67 2.40
N ARG A 113 10.32 11.83 3.51
CA ARG A 113 10.31 10.96 4.69
C ARG A 113 10.31 11.82 5.95
N PRO A 114 9.69 11.38 7.07
CA PRO A 114 9.90 12.00 8.38
C PRO A 114 11.39 12.01 8.78
N PRO A 115 11.78 12.77 9.82
CA PRO A 115 13.10 12.67 10.42
C PRO A 115 13.46 11.21 10.71
N ALA A 116 14.73 10.85 10.60
CA ALA A 116 15.16 9.52 11.00
C ALA A 116 14.89 9.34 12.51
N PRO A 117 14.11 8.33 12.91
CA PRO A 117 13.82 8.11 14.33
C PRO A 117 15.10 7.72 15.06
N ARG A 118 15.19 8.10 16.34
CA ARG A 118 16.26 7.77 17.29
C ARG A 118 15.72 7.23 18.61
N GLU A 119 14.41 7.01 18.67
CA GLU A 119 13.71 6.54 19.86
C GLU A 119 12.81 5.35 19.50
N HIS A 120 12.58 4.48 20.47
CA HIS A 120 11.76 3.28 20.39
C HIS A 120 11.05 3.06 21.72
N GLN A 121 10.22 2.03 21.78
CA GLN A 121 9.61 1.59 23.03
C GLN A 121 10.66 1.35 24.12
N GLY A 122 10.64 2.16 25.17
CA GLY A 122 11.56 2.06 26.31
C GLY A 122 12.65 3.13 26.34
N SER A 123 12.84 3.91 25.27
CA SER A 123 13.74 5.07 25.32
C SER A 123 13.21 6.15 26.25
N SER A 124 14.11 6.93 26.87
CA SER A 124 13.74 7.96 27.86
C SER A 124 12.90 9.10 27.28
N ASN A 125 13.04 9.39 25.98
CA ASN A 125 12.28 10.45 25.30
C ASN A 125 11.17 9.91 24.40
N ALA A 126 10.91 8.60 24.42
CA ALA A 126 9.89 8.02 23.56
C ALA A 126 8.49 8.52 23.94
N VAL A 127 7.68 8.79 22.93
CA VAL A 127 6.27 9.17 23.09
C VAL A 127 5.36 8.01 22.68
N ASP A 128 4.20 7.87 23.34
CA ASP A 128 3.27 6.76 23.07
C ASP A 128 2.56 6.93 21.72
N GLY A 129 2.95 6.13 20.73
CA GLY A 129 2.32 6.09 19.41
C GLY A 129 0.97 5.36 19.41
N ASN A 130 0.74 4.45 20.35
CA ASN A 130 -0.53 3.70 20.42
C ASN A 130 -1.72 4.61 20.72
N ALA A 131 -1.47 5.76 21.35
CA ALA A 131 -2.46 6.79 21.61
C ALA A 131 -2.74 7.69 20.40
N ARG A 132 -1.94 7.62 19.32
CA ARG A 132 -1.85 8.66 18.29
C ARG A 132 -2.23 8.20 16.89
N PHE A 133 -2.06 6.91 16.58
CA PHE A 133 -2.19 6.41 15.20
C PHE A 133 -3.28 5.36 15.06
N TYR A 134 -3.95 5.35 13.92
CA TYR A 134 -4.72 4.19 13.48
C TYR A 134 -3.76 3.17 12.85
N GLY A 135 -3.49 2.06 13.55
CA GLY A 135 -2.66 0.96 13.03
C GLY A 135 -3.41 0.01 12.10
N PHE A 136 -2.80 -0.33 10.96
CA PHE A 136 -3.22 -1.43 10.07
C PHE A 136 -2.11 -2.46 9.89
N GLU A 137 -2.45 -3.71 10.19
CA GLU A 137 -1.56 -4.85 10.05
C GLU A 137 -1.78 -5.57 8.73
N CYS A 138 -0.76 -5.69 7.89
CA CYS A 138 -0.91 -6.31 6.58
C CYS A 138 -0.34 -7.73 6.59
N VAL A 139 -1.14 -8.72 6.17
CA VAL A 139 -0.72 -10.12 6.10
C VAL A 139 0.48 -10.24 5.16
N ASN A 140 1.67 -10.36 5.73
CA ASN A 140 2.93 -10.50 5.01
C ASN A 140 4.02 -11.06 5.94
N LEU A 141 4.91 -11.89 5.40
CA LEU A 141 6.01 -12.51 6.13
C LEU A 141 7.10 -11.53 6.58
N GLY A 142 7.14 -10.30 6.06
CA GLY A 142 8.12 -9.29 6.46
C GLY A 142 9.56 -9.56 6.01
N ASN A 143 9.80 -10.66 5.29
CA ASN A 143 11.13 -11.06 4.84
C ASN A 143 11.67 -10.20 3.67
N GLY A 144 10.81 -9.42 3.01
CA GLY A 144 11.15 -8.57 1.87
C GLY A 144 11.07 -9.27 0.51
N THR A 145 10.65 -10.54 0.49
CA THR A 145 10.42 -11.33 -0.73
C THR A 145 8.97 -11.79 -0.86
N ASP A 146 8.21 -11.85 0.25
CA ASP A 146 6.79 -12.12 0.22
C ASP A 146 6.03 -11.00 -0.52
N PRO A 147 5.32 -11.31 -1.61
CA PRO A 147 4.71 -10.29 -2.45
C PRO A 147 3.66 -9.48 -1.72
N TRP A 148 3.52 -8.23 -2.17
CA TRP A 148 2.39 -7.35 -1.87
C TRP A 148 1.46 -7.35 -3.07
N PRO A 149 0.37 -8.14 -3.08
CA PRO A 149 -0.56 -8.16 -4.20
C PRO A 149 -1.17 -6.78 -4.44
N ALA A 150 -1.50 -6.49 -5.70
CA ALA A 150 -2.07 -5.20 -6.08
C ALA A 150 -3.35 -4.86 -5.28
N ALA A 151 -4.17 -5.87 -4.97
CA ALA A 151 -5.38 -5.70 -4.17
C ALA A 151 -5.07 -5.30 -2.72
N GLN A 152 -4.05 -5.91 -2.09
CA GLN A 152 -3.58 -5.53 -0.75
C GLN A 152 -3.04 -4.08 -0.74
N LEU A 153 -2.25 -3.70 -1.75
CA LEU A 153 -1.74 -2.32 -1.87
C LEU A 153 -2.85 -1.29 -2.13
N ASP A 154 -3.86 -1.62 -2.92
CA ASP A 154 -5.05 -0.76 -3.10
C ASP A 154 -5.85 -0.62 -1.80
N ALA A 155 -5.98 -1.69 -1.02
CA ALA A 155 -6.65 -1.63 0.28
C ALA A 155 -5.89 -0.72 1.28
N ILE A 156 -4.55 -0.84 1.36
CA ILE A 156 -3.70 0.05 2.18
C ILE A 156 -3.91 1.52 1.79
N GLU A 157 -3.92 1.81 0.49
CA GLU A 157 -4.17 3.15 -0.03
C GLU A 157 -5.56 3.67 0.36
N ARG A 158 -6.60 2.84 0.23
CA ARG A 158 -7.98 3.21 0.57
C ARG A 158 -8.19 3.47 2.05
N VAL A 159 -7.71 2.59 2.93
CA VAL A 159 -7.89 2.80 4.38
C VAL A 159 -7.16 4.08 4.83
N SER A 160 -5.99 4.34 4.23
CA SER A 160 -5.21 5.54 4.51
C SER A 160 -5.94 6.80 4.05
N ALA A 161 -6.41 6.83 2.79
CA ALA A 161 -7.16 7.96 2.26
C ALA A 161 -8.49 8.19 2.97
N ALA A 162 -9.21 7.12 3.35
CA ALA A 162 -10.46 7.22 4.10
C ALA A 162 -10.27 7.97 5.42
N LEU A 163 -9.23 7.61 6.18
CA LEU A 163 -8.92 8.25 7.46
C LEU A 163 -8.36 9.66 7.29
N CYS A 164 -7.45 9.86 6.34
CA CYS A 164 -6.97 11.21 6.02
C CYS A 164 -8.15 12.13 5.66
N ARG A 165 -9.07 11.67 4.82
CA ARG A 165 -10.24 12.46 4.43
C ARG A 165 -11.20 12.72 5.59
N ALA A 166 -11.42 11.74 6.45
CA ALA A 166 -12.31 11.88 7.60
C ALA A 166 -11.78 12.87 8.67
N HIS A 167 -10.46 13.05 8.73
CA HIS A 167 -9.78 13.95 9.69
C HIS A 167 -9.19 15.21 9.05
N GLU A 168 -9.42 15.42 7.75
CA GLU A 168 -8.86 16.54 6.99
C GLU A 168 -7.32 16.58 6.98
N TRP A 169 -6.69 15.41 6.98
CA TRP A 169 -5.24 15.26 6.83
C TRP A 169 -4.82 15.10 5.37
N GLY A 170 -3.57 15.46 5.09
CA GLY A 170 -2.88 15.09 3.87
C GLY A 170 -2.29 13.67 3.92
N ALA A 171 -1.59 13.31 2.85
CA ALA A 171 -0.92 12.00 2.75
C ALA A 171 0.27 11.86 3.71
N LYS A 172 0.77 12.96 4.30
CA LYS A 172 1.92 12.90 5.22
C LYS A 172 1.53 12.43 6.62
N SER A 173 0.23 12.38 6.92
CA SER A 173 -0.30 11.62 8.06
C SER A 173 -0.16 10.09 7.92
N VAL A 174 0.33 9.57 6.79
CA VAL A 174 0.50 8.12 6.55
C VAL A 174 1.96 7.73 6.63
N ILE A 175 2.33 6.95 7.65
CA ILE A 175 3.70 6.49 7.88
C ILE A 175 3.80 4.97 8.04
N GLY A 176 4.98 4.42 7.79
CA GLY A 176 5.32 3.06 8.19
C GLY A 176 5.88 3.03 9.62
N HIS A 177 5.82 1.89 10.28
CA HIS A 177 6.44 1.71 11.60
C HIS A 177 7.97 1.97 11.58
N LEU A 178 8.63 1.64 10.47
CA LEU A 178 10.04 1.94 10.17
C LEU A 178 10.36 3.43 10.06
N GLU A 179 9.34 4.27 9.93
CA GLU A 179 9.48 5.72 9.94
C GLU A 179 9.19 6.29 11.34
N TRP A 180 8.61 5.50 12.26
CA TRP A 180 8.23 5.88 13.63
C TRP A 180 9.27 5.56 14.69
N SER A 181 9.90 4.38 14.58
CA SER A 181 10.84 3.84 15.57
C SER A 181 12.11 3.34 14.90
N ASP A 182 13.26 3.52 15.57
CA ASP A 182 14.57 3.06 15.10
C ASP A 182 14.80 1.55 15.26
N TRP A 183 13.89 0.82 15.92
CA TRP A 183 13.90 -0.64 16.08
C TRP A 183 13.03 -1.38 15.07
N LYS A 184 12.32 -0.64 14.22
CA LYS A 184 11.27 -1.19 13.37
C LYS A 184 11.67 -1.13 11.91
N SER A 185 11.32 -2.18 11.18
CA SER A 185 11.68 -2.36 9.78
C SER A 185 10.46 -2.50 8.86
N ASP A 186 9.27 -2.49 9.44
CA ASP A 186 7.99 -2.69 8.77
C ASP A 186 7.32 -1.36 8.34
N PRO A 187 6.64 -1.30 7.18
CA PRO A 187 6.46 -2.37 6.21
C PRO A 187 7.69 -2.55 5.29
N LYS A 188 8.06 -3.80 5.00
CA LYS A 188 9.16 -4.14 4.09
C LYS A 188 8.61 -4.61 2.75
N GLY A 189 9.17 -4.11 1.64
CA GLY A 189 8.82 -4.56 0.28
C GLY A 189 8.13 -3.50 -0.60
N PHE A 190 7.73 -2.36 -0.05
CA PHE A 190 7.39 -1.17 -0.83
C PHE A 190 7.89 0.10 -0.13
N ALA A 191 8.04 1.18 -0.89
CA ALA A 191 8.50 2.46 -0.36
C ALA A 191 7.32 3.32 0.11
N MET A 192 7.37 3.75 1.37
CA MET A 192 6.36 4.63 1.96
C MET A 192 6.12 5.95 1.20
N PRO A 193 7.14 6.62 0.60
CA PRO A 193 6.90 7.77 -0.27
C PRO A 193 5.98 7.46 -1.46
N GLY A 194 6.17 6.32 -2.12
CA GLY A 194 5.31 5.91 -3.23
C GLY A 194 3.89 5.56 -2.79
N LEU A 195 3.70 5.06 -1.56
CA LEU A 195 2.36 4.91 -0.98
C LEU A 195 1.71 6.29 -0.74
N ARG A 196 2.45 7.24 -0.18
CA ARG A 196 1.94 8.61 0.05
C ARG A 196 1.55 9.31 -1.25
N ASP A 197 2.30 9.13 -2.33
CA ASP A 197 1.92 9.65 -3.65
C ASP A 197 0.57 9.09 -4.11
N ARG A 198 0.35 7.79 -3.92
CA ARG A 198 -0.93 7.14 -4.26
C ARG A 198 -2.07 7.67 -3.40
N VAL A 199 -1.86 7.81 -2.09
CA VAL A 199 -2.85 8.39 -1.17
C VAL A 199 -3.17 9.84 -1.56
N GLN A 200 -2.16 10.66 -1.87
CA GLN A 200 -2.35 12.04 -2.30
C GLN A 200 -3.19 12.13 -3.59
N ASN A 201 -2.90 11.27 -4.56
CA ASN A 201 -3.66 11.20 -5.81
C ASN A 201 -5.13 10.80 -5.56
N ARG A 202 -5.36 9.86 -4.63
CA ARG A 202 -6.71 9.45 -4.23
C ARG A 202 -7.46 10.56 -3.50
N LEU A 203 -6.79 11.28 -2.60
CA LEU A 203 -7.38 12.41 -1.88
C LEU A 203 -7.81 13.54 -2.81
N ALA A 204 -7.03 13.79 -3.88
CA ALA A 204 -7.34 14.76 -4.92
C ALA A 204 -8.56 14.36 -5.78
N ALA A 205 -8.90 13.08 -5.83
CA ALA A 205 -10.14 12.60 -6.45
C ALA A 205 -11.32 12.69 -5.46
N ALA A 206 -12.51 13.01 -5.97
CA ALA A 206 -13.73 13.02 -5.16
C ALA A 206 -14.05 11.59 -4.64
N PRO A 207 -14.58 11.45 -3.41
CA PRO A 207 -15.00 10.16 -2.88
C PRO A 207 -16.10 9.55 -3.75
N VAL A 208 -16.06 8.25 -3.99
CA VAL A 208 -17.07 7.58 -4.81
C VAL A 208 -18.39 7.54 -4.03
N LYS A 209 -19.42 8.28 -4.49
CA LYS A 209 -20.78 8.18 -3.93
C LYS A 209 -21.42 6.85 -4.35
N ASN A 210 -21.84 6.04 -3.37
CA ASN A 210 -22.55 4.75 -3.45
C ASN A 210 -21.74 3.54 -4.01
N PRO A 211 -21.28 2.61 -3.16
CA PRO A 211 -20.71 1.33 -3.60
C PRO A 211 -21.81 0.26 -3.77
N PRO A 212 -21.89 -0.50 -4.89
CA PRO A 212 -22.74 -1.68 -4.97
C PRO A 212 -22.15 -2.84 -4.15
N ALA A 213 -23.03 -3.66 -3.56
CA ALA A 213 -22.66 -4.85 -2.80
C ALA A 213 -21.85 -5.84 -3.66
N ALA A 214 -20.79 -6.41 -3.07
CA ALA A 214 -19.82 -7.25 -3.75
C ALA A 214 -20.43 -8.57 -4.29
N LYS A 215 -20.26 -8.80 -5.59
CA LYS A 215 -20.15 -10.13 -6.21
C LYS A 215 -18.78 -10.24 -6.88
N PRO A 216 -18.19 -11.46 -6.97
CA PRO A 216 -16.78 -11.61 -7.33
C PRO A 216 -16.52 -11.39 -8.83
N THR A 217 -15.33 -10.82 -9.13
CA THR A 217 -14.64 -10.57 -10.43
C THR A 217 -15.09 -9.38 -11.29
N PRO A 218 -14.26 -8.88 -12.24
CA PRO A 218 -12.83 -8.54 -12.22
C PRO A 218 -12.55 -7.05 -12.56
N GLY A 219 -11.48 -6.48 -11.99
CA GLY A 219 -10.71 -5.32 -12.49
C GLY A 219 -11.48 -4.06 -12.91
N ASN A 220 -11.60 -3.08 -12.02
CA ASN A 220 -12.12 -1.75 -12.34
C ASN A 220 -11.11 -0.92 -13.17
N PRO A 221 -11.56 0.08 -13.95
CA PRO A 221 -10.90 1.37 -13.83
C PRO A 221 -11.86 2.57 -13.74
N ALA A 222 -11.31 3.63 -13.13
CA ALA A 222 -11.96 4.82 -12.60
C ALA A 222 -12.63 5.78 -13.61
N SER A 223 -13.39 6.70 -13.01
CA SER A 223 -14.18 7.83 -13.51
C SER A 223 -13.57 8.71 -14.62
N GLY A 224 -14.47 9.26 -15.43
CA GLY A 224 -14.23 10.29 -16.42
C GLY A 224 -14.82 9.84 -17.76
N LYS A 225 -15.60 10.69 -18.43
CA LYS A 225 -16.05 10.40 -19.80
C LYS A 225 -14.81 10.01 -20.61
N PRO A 226 -14.68 8.79 -21.17
CA PRO A 226 -13.38 8.26 -21.55
C PRO A 226 -12.80 9.06 -22.71
N ALA A 227 -11.68 9.75 -22.47
CA ALA A 227 -10.71 9.94 -23.55
C ALA A 227 -10.18 8.53 -23.89
N ALA A 228 -10.17 8.18 -25.18
CA ALA A 228 -9.66 6.89 -25.62
C ALA A 228 -8.27 6.62 -25.00
N PRO A 229 -7.96 5.38 -24.56
CA PRO A 229 -6.68 5.07 -23.95
C PRO A 229 -5.54 5.48 -24.89
N ARG A 230 -4.74 6.47 -24.48
CA ARG A 230 -3.56 6.87 -25.23
C ARG A 230 -2.45 5.87 -24.94
N TYR A 231 -1.98 5.18 -25.96
CA TYR A 231 -0.84 4.27 -25.86
C TYR A 231 0.47 4.99 -26.17
N GLN A 232 1.55 4.53 -25.54
CA GLN A 232 2.89 5.02 -25.78
C GLN A 232 3.30 4.71 -27.23
N PRO A 233 3.65 5.71 -28.06
CA PRO A 233 4.26 5.44 -29.36
C PRO A 233 5.55 4.63 -29.19
N PHE A 234 5.86 3.77 -30.15
CA PHE A 234 7.09 3.01 -30.13
C PHE A 234 8.31 3.96 -30.12
N PRO A 235 9.17 3.91 -29.08
CA PRO A 235 10.27 4.88 -28.95
C PRO A 235 11.47 4.58 -29.88
N GLY A 236 11.37 3.55 -30.73
CA GLY A 236 12.45 3.05 -31.57
C GLY A 236 13.27 1.96 -30.88
N THR A 237 13.85 1.04 -31.66
CA THR A 237 14.67 -0.07 -31.14
C THR A 237 15.87 0.41 -30.34
N SER A 238 16.51 1.51 -30.79
CA SER A 238 17.69 2.10 -30.15
C SER A 238 17.44 2.59 -28.72
N PHE A 239 16.18 2.80 -28.34
CA PHE A 239 15.79 3.16 -26.97
C PHE A 239 16.11 2.06 -25.95
N PHE A 240 16.10 0.78 -26.34
CA PHE A 240 16.24 -0.35 -25.42
C PHE A 240 17.70 -0.83 -25.30
N ARG A 241 18.54 0.03 -24.72
CA ARG A 241 19.96 -0.24 -24.45
C ARG A 241 20.26 -0.23 -22.95
N LYS A 242 21.35 -0.90 -22.54
CA LYS A 242 21.70 -1.24 -21.15
C LYS A 242 21.69 -0.05 -20.17
N GLU A 243 21.99 1.15 -20.66
CA GLU A 243 22.05 2.39 -19.86
C GLU A 243 20.69 3.10 -19.74
N THR A 244 19.68 2.68 -20.49
CA THR A 244 18.41 3.41 -20.56
C THR A 244 17.59 3.18 -19.30
N SER A 245 17.21 4.29 -18.67
CA SER A 245 16.27 4.32 -17.56
C SER A 245 15.12 5.26 -17.89
N SER A 246 13.90 4.75 -17.91
CA SER A 246 12.71 5.52 -18.28
C SER A 246 11.44 4.92 -17.67
N PRO A 247 10.45 5.73 -17.28
CA PRO A 247 9.14 5.24 -16.88
C PRO A 247 8.42 4.43 -17.98
N ILE A 248 8.78 4.64 -19.26
CA ILE A 248 8.28 3.85 -20.39
C ILE A 248 8.68 2.37 -20.25
N ILE A 249 9.88 2.08 -19.75
CA ILE A 249 10.37 0.70 -19.54
C ILE A 249 9.57 0.05 -18.41
N THR A 250 9.30 0.77 -17.32
CA THR A 250 8.43 0.28 -16.24
C THR A 250 7.01 0.02 -16.74
N ALA A 251 6.44 0.92 -17.53
CA ALA A 251 5.11 0.77 -18.11
C ALA A 251 5.02 -0.44 -19.05
N MET A 252 6.03 -0.62 -19.92
CA MET A 252 6.16 -1.78 -20.78
C MET A 252 6.27 -3.07 -19.96
N GLY A 253 7.16 -3.11 -18.97
CA GLY A 253 7.36 -4.29 -18.14
C GLY A 253 6.13 -4.69 -17.33
N ARG A 254 5.37 -3.72 -16.82
CA ARG A 254 4.06 -3.97 -16.18
C ARG A 254 3.06 -4.58 -17.15
N ARG A 255 3.09 -4.16 -18.40
CA ARG A 255 2.22 -4.67 -19.45
C ARG A 255 2.62 -6.09 -19.86
N LEU A 256 3.91 -6.39 -19.95
CA LEU A 256 4.43 -7.75 -20.13
C LEU A 256 3.97 -8.69 -19.01
N VAL A 257 4.05 -8.25 -17.75
CA VAL A 257 3.52 -9.01 -16.60
C VAL A 257 2.03 -9.27 -16.75
N ALA A 258 1.25 -8.25 -17.10
CA ALA A 258 -0.20 -8.38 -17.28
C ALA A 258 -0.59 -9.30 -18.46
N GLU A 259 0.27 -9.42 -19.47
CA GLU A 259 0.12 -10.39 -20.54
C GLU A 259 0.61 -11.81 -20.17
N GLY A 260 1.04 -12.04 -18.93
CA GLY A 260 1.60 -13.32 -18.48
C GLY A 260 3.02 -13.58 -19.01
N CYS A 261 3.66 -12.57 -19.59
CA CYS A 261 5.00 -12.64 -20.19
C CYS A 261 6.04 -12.09 -19.21
N SER A 262 6.23 -12.74 -18.06
CA SER A 262 7.18 -12.29 -17.02
C SER A 262 8.40 -13.18 -16.92
N ALA A 263 9.59 -12.58 -16.92
CA ALA A 263 10.85 -13.17 -16.50
C ALA A 263 11.48 -12.39 -15.31
N TYR A 264 10.66 -11.58 -14.63
CA TYR A 264 11.06 -10.79 -13.47
C TYR A 264 11.06 -11.63 -12.20
N THR A 265 12.09 -11.44 -11.37
CA THR A 265 12.15 -12.01 -10.01
C THR A 265 11.61 -11.03 -8.97
N VAL A 266 11.87 -9.72 -9.15
CA VAL A 266 11.42 -8.63 -8.26
C VAL A 266 10.27 -7.82 -8.86
N GLY A 267 10.23 -7.70 -10.20
CA GLY A 267 9.25 -6.92 -10.95
C GLY A 267 9.94 -5.94 -11.91
N PRO A 268 9.16 -5.30 -12.81
CA PRO A 268 9.71 -4.36 -13.79
C PRO A 268 10.13 -3.05 -13.13
N GLY A 269 11.36 -2.61 -13.42
CA GLY A 269 11.93 -1.33 -12.99
C GLY A 269 12.05 -0.32 -14.15
N PRO A 270 12.61 0.87 -13.91
CA PRO A 270 12.77 1.88 -14.97
C PRO A 270 13.99 1.61 -15.86
N ARG A 271 14.97 0.84 -15.37
CA ARG A 271 16.19 0.53 -16.12
C ARG A 271 15.97 -0.71 -16.99
N TRP A 272 16.28 -0.60 -18.28
CA TRP A 272 16.23 -1.73 -19.21
C TRP A 272 17.23 -2.80 -18.76
N SER A 273 16.74 -4.03 -18.64
CA SER A 273 17.51 -5.15 -18.12
C SER A 273 17.31 -6.41 -18.94
N GLU A 274 18.13 -7.42 -18.64
CA GLU A 274 17.96 -8.77 -19.16
C GLU A 274 16.57 -9.36 -18.84
N ALA A 275 16.01 -9.02 -17.67
CA ALA A 275 14.68 -9.49 -17.30
C ALA A 275 13.60 -8.89 -18.20
N ASP A 276 13.76 -7.64 -18.65
CA ASP A 276 12.87 -7.02 -19.62
C ASP A 276 13.00 -7.68 -20.98
N ARG A 277 14.23 -7.90 -21.48
CA ARG A 277 14.47 -8.59 -22.76
C ARG A 277 13.82 -9.98 -22.78
N ARG A 278 14.04 -10.80 -21.75
CA ARG A 278 13.44 -12.14 -21.64
C ARG A 278 11.92 -12.10 -21.51
N SER A 279 11.38 -11.14 -20.77
CA SER A 279 9.93 -10.93 -20.65
C SER A 279 9.32 -10.56 -22.00
N TYR A 280 10.02 -9.73 -22.77
CA TYR A 280 9.59 -9.31 -24.10
C TYR A 280 9.69 -10.43 -25.14
N ALA A 281 10.70 -11.30 -25.04
CA ALA A 281 10.81 -12.50 -25.88
C ALA A 281 9.59 -13.43 -25.68
N LYS A 282 9.15 -13.61 -24.43
CA LYS A 282 7.90 -14.35 -24.12
C LYS A 282 6.68 -13.71 -24.77
N TRP A 283 6.63 -12.37 -24.82
CA TRP A 283 5.56 -11.64 -25.47
C TRP A 283 5.57 -11.80 -27.00
N GLN A 284 6.73 -11.69 -27.64
CA GLN A 284 6.88 -11.99 -29.06
C GLN A 284 6.44 -13.42 -29.39
N HIS A 285 6.85 -14.41 -28.59
CA HIS A 285 6.40 -15.79 -28.76
C HIS A 285 4.87 -15.95 -28.61
N LYS A 286 4.27 -15.26 -27.63
CA LYS A 286 2.81 -15.23 -27.40
C LYS A 286 2.06 -14.65 -28.60
N LEU A 287 2.65 -13.68 -29.30
CA LEU A 287 2.11 -13.11 -30.54
C LEU A 287 2.36 -13.96 -31.79
N GLY A 288 3.08 -15.08 -31.67
CA GLY A 288 3.36 -15.98 -32.80
C GLY A 288 4.71 -15.74 -33.49
N PHE A 289 5.51 -14.78 -33.07
CA PHE A 289 6.85 -14.54 -33.61
C PHE A 289 7.79 -15.71 -33.26
N ARG A 290 8.77 -15.99 -34.12
CA ARG A 290 9.71 -17.12 -34.00
C ARG A 290 11.11 -16.72 -34.48
N GLY A 291 12.12 -17.51 -34.12
CA GLY A 291 13.50 -17.28 -34.55
C GLY A 291 14.02 -15.91 -34.12
N SER A 292 14.70 -15.21 -35.02
CA SER A 292 15.24 -13.86 -34.80
C SER A 292 14.18 -12.83 -34.44
N ASP A 293 12.92 -13.05 -34.83
CA ASP A 293 11.84 -12.07 -34.61
C ASP A 293 11.26 -12.14 -33.18
N ALA A 294 11.74 -13.08 -32.36
CA ALA A 294 11.39 -13.25 -30.94
C ALA A 294 12.63 -13.16 -30.00
N ASP A 295 13.59 -12.32 -30.36
CA ASP A 295 14.86 -12.09 -29.66
C ASP A 295 14.75 -11.30 -28.33
N GLY A 296 13.57 -10.78 -28.02
CA GLY A 296 13.28 -9.94 -26.87
C GLY A 296 13.55 -8.46 -27.06
N MET A 297 13.93 -8.03 -28.27
CA MET A 297 14.07 -6.61 -28.59
C MET A 297 12.72 -6.04 -29.04
N PRO A 298 12.22 -4.95 -28.43
CA PRO A 298 10.95 -4.36 -28.84
C PRO A 298 10.98 -3.86 -30.29
N GLY A 299 10.00 -4.31 -31.08
CA GLY A 299 9.74 -3.85 -32.45
C GLY A 299 8.37 -3.21 -32.58
N ALA A 300 8.15 -2.41 -33.63
CA ALA A 300 6.93 -1.60 -33.78
C ALA A 300 5.62 -2.42 -33.70
N ALA A 301 5.57 -3.58 -34.35
CA ALA A 301 4.39 -4.44 -34.37
C ALA A 301 4.09 -5.06 -32.99
N SER A 302 5.10 -5.66 -32.35
CA SER A 302 4.95 -6.25 -31.02
C SER A 302 4.70 -5.19 -29.93
N TRP A 303 5.24 -3.98 -30.10
CA TRP A 303 5.00 -2.84 -29.21
C TRP A 303 3.57 -2.31 -29.31
N SER A 304 3.07 -2.14 -30.54
CA SER A 304 1.69 -1.70 -30.79
C SER A 304 0.69 -2.69 -30.18
N ALA A 305 0.94 -3.99 -30.35
CA ALA A 305 0.12 -5.04 -29.76
C ALA A 305 0.15 -5.03 -28.22
N LEU A 306 1.29 -4.68 -27.61
CA LEU A 306 1.45 -4.68 -26.15
C LEU A 306 0.58 -3.61 -25.46
N LYS A 307 0.19 -2.54 -26.18
CA LYS A 307 -0.67 -1.46 -25.65
C LYS A 307 -0.09 -0.83 -24.38
N VAL A 308 1.19 -0.48 -24.42
CA VAL A 308 1.89 0.18 -23.30
C VAL A 308 1.18 1.51 -22.98
N PRO A 309 0.74 1.74 -21.73
CA PRO A 309 0.10 3.01 -21.36
C PRO A 309 1.03 4.20 -21.61
N TYR A 310 0.49 5.27 -22.21
CA TYR A 310 1.26 6.50 -22.39
C TYR A 310 1.73 7.04 -21.05
N THR A 311 3.03 7.30 -20.94
CA THR A 311 3.66 7.87 -19.75
C THR A 311 4.53 9.04 -20.19
N LYS A 312 4.41 10.18 -19.50
CA LYS A 312 5.19 11.39 -19.79
C LYS A 312 6.64 11.24 -19.34
#